data_AF-A0A918W247-F1
#
_entry.id   AF-A0A918W247-F1
#
_cell.length_a   1.000
_cell.length_b   1.000
_cell.length_c   1.000
_cell.angle_alpha   90.00
_cell.angle_beta   90.00
_cell.angle_gamma   90.00
#
_symmetry.space_group_name_H-M   'P 1'
#
loop_
_entity.id
_entity.type
_entity.pdbx_description
1 polymer ?
#
loop_
_entity_poly.entity_id
_entity_poly.type
_entity_poly.pdbx_seq_one_letter_code
_entity_poly.pdbx_strand_id
1 'polypeptide(L)'
;MFDFLSLVVMEEDLVNASDVIILNSLGFAHKIRKYLSNYKHIRLYLDNDPAGNKATDMLIDLFDSATDERHSYCGFKDLNEKLINSKSNETC
;
A
#
# COMPACT_ATOMS: atom_id res chain seq x y z
N MET A 1 -7.03 6.91 -2.70
CA MET A 1 -8.26 6.74 -1.86
C MET A 1 -9.05 5.50 -2.27
N PHE A 2 -9.18 5.20 -3.57
CA PHE A 2 -9.77 3.93 -4.04
C PHE A 2 -8.87 2.70 -3.80
N ASP A 3 -7.59 2.93 -3.53
CA ASP A 3 -6.57 1.90 -3.32
C ASP A 3 -6.87 1.06 -2.08
N PHE A 4 -7.33 1.71 -1.00
CA PHE A 4 -7.73 0.99 0.21
C PHE A 4 -8.93 0.08 -0.03
N LEU A 5 -9.96 0.58 -0.73
CA LEU A 5 -11.12 -0.25 -1.07
C LEU A 5 -10.72 -1.41 -1.98
N SER A 6 -9.77 -1.18 -2.89
CA SER A 6 -9.23 -2.23 -3.75
C SER A 6 -8.50 -3.29 -2.94
N LEU A 7 -7.71 -2.89 -1.93
CA LEU A 7 -7.07 -3.81 -0.99
C LEU A 7 -8.10 -4.63 -0.20
N VAL A 8 -9.18 -4.00 0.29
CA VAL A 8 -10.27 -4.72 1.00
C VAL A 8 -10.90 -5.79 0.10
N VAL A 9 -11.12 -5.48 -1.18
CA VAL A 9 -11.71 -6.44 -2.14
C VAL A 9 -10.75 -7.59 -2.44
N MET A 10 -9.45 -7.32 -2.48
CA MET A 10 -8.44 -8.32 -2.86
C MET A 10 -7.95 -9.17 -1.69
N GLU A 11 -7.92 -8.60 -0.48
CA GLU A 11 -7.24 -9.16 0.71
C GLU A 11 -8.08 -8.89 1.97
N GLU A 12 -9.35 -9.30 1.96
CA GLU A 12 -10.31 -9.02 3.05
C GLU A 12 -9.82 -9.52 4.41
N ASP A 13 -9.33 -10.77 4.48
CA ASP A 13 -8.82 -11.37 5.72
C ASP A 13 -7.62 -10.61 6.28
N LEU A 14 -6.73 -10.13 5.41
CA LEU A 14 -5.56 -9.35 5.81
C LEU A 14 -5.99 -8.02 6.44
N VAL A 15 -6.93 -7.31 5.79
CA VAL A 15 -7.42 -6.02 6.29
C VAL A 15 -8.15 -6.20 7.62
N ASN A 16 -8.96 -7.25 7.76
CA ASN A 16 -9.66 -7.54 9.01
C ASN A 16 -8.73 -7.91 10.17
N ALA A 17 -7.55 -8.46 9.88
CA ALA A 17 -6.54 -8.82 10.87
C ALA A 17 -5.50 -7.71 11.14
N SER A 18 -5.61 -6.55 10.49
CA SER A 18 -4.58 -5.51 10.52
C SER A 18 -5.15 -4.13 10.84
N ASP A 19 -4.34 -3.28 11.49
CA ASP A 19 -4.61 -1.85 11.56
C ASP A 19 -4.17 -1.17 10.26
N VAL A 20 -5.00 -0.27 9.72
CA VAL A 20 -4.74 0.38 8.43
C VAL A 20 -4.62 1.88 8.57
N ILE A 21 -3.56 2.45 7.97
CA ILE A 21 -3.34 3.90 7.88
C ILE A 21 -3.44 4.32 6.41
N ILE A 22 -4.38 5.20 6.11
CA ILE A 22 -4.55 5.77 4.77
C ILE A 22 -3.84 7.12 4.71
N LEU A 23 -2.75 7.18 3.96
CA LEU A 23 -2.03 8.42 3.70
C LEU A 23 -2.74 9.19 2.57
N ASN A 24 -3.65 10.10 2.93
CA ASN A 24 -4.29 11.01 1.95
C ASN A 24 -3.28 11.90 1.20
N SER A 25 -2.03 11.96 1.66
CA SER A 25 -0.90 12.53 0.94
C SER A 25 0.42 11.99 1.52
N LEU A 26 1.39 11.72 0.65
CA LEU A 26 2.76 11.35 1.04
C LEU A 26 3.46 12.47 1.84
N GLY A 27 2.96 13.70 1.78
CA GLY A 27 3.40 14.80 2.64
C GLY A 27 3.23 14.51 4.14
N PHE A 28 2.44 13.51 4.52
CA PHE A 28 2.26 13.10 5.92
C PHE A 28 3.10 11.89 6.35
N ALA A 29 3.91 11.30 5.46
CA ALA A 29 4.72 10.10 5.77
C ALA A 29 5.69 10.30 6.94
N HIS A 30 6.18 11.53 7.16
CA HIS A 30 7.02 11.83 8.32
C HIS A 30 6.25 11.82 9.66
N LYS A 31 4.93 12.10 9.64
CA LYS A 31 4.10 12.18 10.85
C LYS A 31 3.66 10.82 11.36
N ILE A 32 3.67 9.80 10.50
CA ILE A 32 3.22 8.46 10.87
C ILE A 32 4.25 7.66 11.66
N ARG A 33 5.50 8.16 11.73
CA ARG A 33 6.58 7.47 12.42
C ARG A 33 6.28 7.10 13.88
N LYS A 34 5.60 8.00 14.58
CA LYS A 34 5.18 7.76 15.98
C LYS A 34 4.06 6.73 16.13
N TYR A 35 3.32 6.44 15.05
CA TYR A 35 2.25 5.45 15.07
C TYR A 35 2.77 4.06 14.69
N LEU A 36 3.75 3.98 13.78
CA LEU A 36 4.25 2.72 13.25
C LEU A 36 5.34 2.04 14.10
N SER A 37 5.93 2.74 15.07
CA SER A 37 7.09 2.24 15.83
C SER A 37 6.86 0.95 16.63
N ASN A 38 5.61 0.62 16.96
CA ASN A 38 5.28 -0.57 17.75
C ASN A 38 4.78 -1.74 16.90
N TYR A 39 4.71 -1.59 15.58
CA TYR A 39 4.23 -2.64 14.67
C TYR A 39 5.36 -3.59 14.30
N LYS A 40 5.12 -4.89 14.51
CA LYS A 40 6.07 -5.96 14.15
C LYS A 40 6.21 -6.15 12.64
N HIS A 41 5.16 -5.85 11.89
CA HIS A 41 5.11 -5.96 10.44
C HIS A 41 4.37 -4.73 9.89
N ILE A 42 4.99 -4.03 8.96
CA ILE A 42 4.42 -2.86 8.29
C ILE A 42 4.40 -3.18 6.79
N ARG A 43 3.21 -3.27 6.20
CA ARG A 43 3.05 -3.54 4.78
C ARG A 43 2.77 -2.25 4.02
N LEU A 44 3.60 -1.94 3.04
CA LEU A 44 3.53 -0.69 2.28
C LEU A 44 2.85 -0.92 0.93
N TYR A 45 1.65 -0.37 0.79
CA TYR A 45 0.88 -0.35 -0.46
C TYR A 45 0.83 1.10 -1.00
N LEU A 46 1.91 1.53 -1.66
CA LEU A 46 2.03 2.88 -2.25
C LEU A 46 2.03 2.84 -3.79
N ASP A 47 1.77 3.98 -4.42
CA ASP A 47 1.74 4.10 -5.87
C ASP A 47 3.10 3.74 -6.52
N ASN A 48 3.07 3.10 -7.68
CA ASN A 48 4.23 2.82 -8.55
C ASN A 48 4.64 4.05 -9.37
N ASP A 49 4.73 5.20 -8.72
CA ASP A 49 5.16 6.45 -9.33
C ASP A 49 6.43 7.01 -8.64
N PRO A 50 7.08 8.05 -9.19
CA PRO A 50 8.29 8.59 -8.60
C PRO A 50 8.13 9.10 -7.16
N ALA A 51 6.94 9.53 -6.75
CA ALA A 51 6.69 10.00 -5.39
C ALA A 51 6.49 8.81 -4.43
N GLY A 52 5.73 7.80 -4.84
CA GLY A 52 5.54 6.55 -4.12
C GLY A 52 6.85 5.76 -3.94
N ASN A 53 7.72 5.75 -4.96
CA ASN A 53 9.08 5.20 -4.86
C ASN A 53 9.87 5.86 -3.72
N LYS A 54 9.99 7.18 -3.74
CA LYS A 54 10.73 7.93 -2.72
C LYS A 54 10.15 7.73 -1.32
N ALA A 55 8.82 7.66 -1.20
CA ALA A 55 8.16 7.44 0.08
C ALA A 55 8.38 6.00 0.58
N THR A 56 8.38 5.01 -0.31
CA THR A 56 8.64 3.61 0.04
C THR A 56 10.07 3.44 0.55
N ASP A 57 11.05 3.95 -0.20
CA ASP A 57 12.46 3.90 0.20
C ASP A 57 12.67 4.55 1.57
N MET A 58 12.10 5.75 1.78
CA MET A 58 12.14 6.44 3.06
C MET A 58 11.54 5.60 4.21
N LEU A 59 10.40 4.94 3.99
CA LEU A 59 9.73 4.16 5.04
C LEU A 59 10.46 2.87 5.35
N ILE A 60 11.07 2.22 4.35
CA ILE A 60 11.92 1.04 4.54
C ILE A 60 13.18 1.41 5.33
N ASP A 61 13.82 2.54 5.01
CA ASP A 61 14.97 3.03 5.76
C ASP A 61 14.62 3.43 7.21
N LEU A 62 13.36 3.81 7.46
CA LEU A 62 12.88 4.24 8.78
C LEU A 62 12.41 3.07 9.67
N PHE A 63 11.94 1.97 9.09
CA PHE A 63 11.40 0.84 9.83
C PHE A 63 11.92 -0.48 9.24
N ASP A 64 12.76 -1.19 10.00
CA ASP A 64 13.22 -2.54 9.63
C ASP A 64 12.07 -3.54 9.46
N SER A 65 10.90 -3.26 10.05
CA SER A 65 9.68 -4.07 9.93
C SER A 65 8.85 -3.73 8.69
N ALA A 66 9.25 -2.76 7.87
CA ALA A 66 8.54 -2.39 6.65
C ALA A 66 8.87 -3.31 5.47
N THR A 67 7.84 -3.65 4.70
CA THR A 67 7.94 -4.49 3.50
C THR A 67 7.22 -3.82 2.34
N ASP A 68 7.88 -3.81 1.18
CA ASP A 68 7.34 -3.29 -0.06
C ASP A 68 6.39 -4.31 -0.72
N GLU A 69 5.09 -4.01 -0.71
CA GLU A 69 4.07 -4.88 -1.31
C GLU A 69 3.78 -4.54 -2.78
N ARG A 70 4.48 -3.56 -3.37
CA ARG A 70 4.29 -3.15 -4.78
C ARG A 70 4.60 -4.26 -5.78
N HIS A 71 5.38 -5.25 -5.37
CA HIS A 71 5.61 -6.46 -6.16
C HIS A 71 4.29 -7.16 -6.53
N SER A 72 3.28 -7.11 -5.66
CA SER A 72 1.98 -7.74 -5.89
C SER A 72 1.18 -7.07 -7.00
N TYR A 73 1.46 -5.82 -7.36
CA TYR A 73 0.83 -5.08 -8.46
C TYR A 73 1.86 -4.47 -9.41
N CYS A 74 2.94 -5.20 -9.66
CA CYS A 74 3.94 -4.83 -10.65
C CYS A 74 3.29 -4.65 -12.04
N GLY A 75 3.65 -3.57 -12.74
CA GLY A 75 3.08 -3.22 -14.04
C GLY A 75 1.81 -2.38 -14.00
N PHE A 76 1.24 -2.14 -12.81
CA PHE A 76 0.10 -1.23 -12.59
C PHE A 76 0.55 -0.03 -11.77
N LYS A 77 -0.08 1.14 -11.95
CA LYS A 77 0.24 2.32 -11.15
C LYS A 77 -0.15 2.14 -9.68
N ASP A 78 -1.30 1.54 -9.41
CA ASP A 78 -1.84 1.37 -8.07
C ASP A 78 -2.72 0.11 -7.97
N LEU A 79 -3.18 -0.21 -6.76
CA LEU A 79 -4.05 -1.38 -6.51
C LEU A 79 -5.39 -1.27 -7.25
N ASN A 80 -5.92 -0.05 -7.38
CA ASN A 80 -7.19 0.16 -8.05
C ASN A 80 -7.09 -0.13 -9.55
N GLU A 81 -6.02 0.29 -10.21
CA GLU A 81 -5.76 -0.04 -11.62
C GLU A 81 -5.60 -1.55 -11.81
N LYS A 82 -4.85 -2.23 -10.93
CA LYS A 82 -4.74 -3.71 -10.95
C LYS A 82 -6.12 -4.36 -10.84
N LEU A 83 -6.94 -3.94 -9.87
CA LEU A 83 -8.25 -4.53 -9.64
C LEU A 83 -9.17 -4.34 -10.84
N ILE A 84 -9.23 -3.14 -11.42
CA ILE A 84 -10.04 -2.86 -12.62
C ILE A 84 -9.60 -3.75 -13.78
N ASN A 85 -8.28 -3.89 -13.99
CA ASN A 85 -7.75 -4.73 -15.07
C ASN A 85 -8.07 -6.22 -14.85
N SER A 86 -7.97 -6.71 -13.61
CA SER A 86 -8.33 -8.09 -13.28
C SER A 86 -9.80 -8.41 -13.61
N LYS A 87 -10.74 -7.49 -13.32
CA LYS A 87 -12.16 -7.65 -13.66
C LYS A 87 -12.44 -7.54 -15.16
N SER A 88 -11.63 -6.78 -15.88
CA SER A 88 -11.78 -6.62 -17.34
C SER A 88 -11.43 -7.91 -18.09
N ASN A 89 -10.58 -8.76 -17.49
CA ASN A 89 -10.21 -10.08 -18.02
C ASN A 89 -11.19 -11.20 -17.66
N GLU A 90 -12.23 -10.93 -16.85
CA GLU A 90 -13.27 -11.90 -16.47
C GLU A 90 -14.52 -11.83 -17.35
N THR A 91 -14.62 -10.88 -18.28
CA THR A 91 -15.74 -10.78 -19.24
C THR A 91 -15.39 -11.44 -20.57
N CYS A 92 -15.74 -12.71 -20.71
CA CYS A 92 -16.16 -13.36 -21.96
C CYS A 92 -17.60 -13.88 -21.80
#